data_AF-A0ABC9CL63-F1
#
_entry.id   AF-A0ABC9CL63-F1
#
_cell.length_a   1.000
_cell.length_b   1.000
_cell.length_c   1.000
_cell.angle_alpha   90.00
_cell.angle_beta   90.00
_cell.angle_gamma   90.00
#
_symmetry.space_group_name_H-M   'P 1'
#
loop_
_entity.id
_entity.type
_entity.pdbx_description
1 polymer ?
#
loop_
_entity_poly.entity_id
_entity_poly.type
_entity_poly.pdbx_seq_one_letter_code
_entity_poly.pdbx_strand_id
1 'polypeptide(L)'
;MAPPRCPPARGGRRPPPNPFPLRPEQELLLETASDGEFPLFRRVATMLAGEGGSVTEAVEAVVDRTAGALHLAAGQGHLSVCRYLVEELRVDINAIHDGGESPLAYAINGAHVATVRYLLDHGADPDKVDDKGFTSLHIAAEEGYCKIVEILLLKGASVDVLSNRGTPLHLAATNGHHKTVKILLDHNADCNKIVHGIYTPLLVSIYAPSLKCVKLLIKAGADVNGVGNITPLIAAVSGGLTECMKCLLKAGADPNVPDEFGRMPIEFAAICGSREDVEILFPLTSRIPSVHDWSVDGIILHACLLPGQRFYESGLEKETASLKLEGRKALERKDYHTAIELYTKAMGLDNDDATLYSNRSLCFLQIGDGDKAFADAYTCRMHRPDWPKAWYRLGAALMLLKDYEKACDAFLDGFKIDPGSAEIENALREALNALRISRGAKKT
;
A
#
# COMPACT_ATOMS: atom_id res chain seq x y z
N MET A 1 -28.51 -1.62 39.62
CA MET A 1 -27.75 -0.39 39.35
C MET A 1 -27.14 -0.52 37.96
N ALA A 2 -27.65 0.24 36.99
CA ALA A 2 -27.11 0.29 35.63
C ALA A 2 -25.93 1.28 35.60
N PRO A 3 -24.88 1.04 34.79
CA PRO A 3 -23.75 1.96 34.67
C PRO A 3 -24.16 3.27 33.98
N PRO A 4 -23.46 4.39 34.21
CA PRO A 4 -23.82 5.69 33.68
C PRO A 4 -23.64 5.71 32.16
N ARG A 5 -24.63 6.28 31.46
CA ARG A 5 -24.61 6.49 30.00
C ARG A 5 -23.56 7.54 29.65
N CYS A 6 -22.62 7.19 28.76
CA CYS A 6 -21.77 8.16 28.09
C CYS A 6 -22.62 9.20 27.33
N PRO A 7 -22.22 10.49 27.31
CA PRO A 7 -22.89 11.47 26.46
C PRO A 7 -22.66 11.13 24.97
N PRO A 8 -23.60 11.45 24.08
CA PRO A 8 -23.43 11.16 22.66
C PRO A 8 -22.27 12.00 22.11
N ALA A 9 -21.36 11.34 21.39
CA ALA A 9 -20.35 11.99 20.58
C ALA A 9 -21.05 12.99 19.64
N ARG A 10 -20.65 14.27 19.70
CA ARG A 10 -21.06 15.25 18.70
C ARG A 10 -20.48 14.77 17.37
N GLY A 11 -21.33 14.18 16.53
CA GLY A 11 -20.98 13.90 15.15
C GLY A 11 -20.66 15.22 14.44
N GLY A 12 -19.36 15.52 14.33
CA GLY A 12 -18.88 16.59 13.46
C GLY A 12 -19.31 16.25 12.04
N ARG A 13 -20.21 17.06 11.48
CA ARG A 13 -20.55 16.98 10.07
C ARG A 13 -19.29 17.30 9.28
N ARG A 14 -18.95 16.44 8.32
CA ARG A 14 -17.89 16.67 7.34
C ARG A 14 -18.12 18.02 6.65
N PRO A 15 -17.18 18.98 6.69
CA PRO A 15 -17.22 20.10 5.78
C PRO A 15 -16.97 19.58 4.35
N PRO A 16 -17.66 20.11 3.33
CA PRO A 16 -17.41 19.73 1.94
C PRO A 16 -15.99 20.16 1.50
N PRO A 17 -15.34 19.42 0.56
CA PRO A 17 -14.08 19.84 -0.05
C PRO A 17 -14.23 21.26 -0.60
N ASN A 18 -13.26 22.14 -0.32
CA ASN A 18 -13.32 23.53 -0.77
C ASN A 18 -13.15 23.56 -2.31
N PRO A 19 -14.18 23.93 -3.10
CA PRO A 19 -14.16 23.79 -4.56
C PRO A 19 -13.41 24.94 -5.26
N PHE A 20 -12.76 25.83 -4.50
CA PHE A 20 -12.03 26.99 -5.00
C PHE A 20 -10.57 26.94 -4.55
N PRO A 21 -9.60 27.36 -5.39
CA PRO A 21 -8.21 27.50 -4.98
C PRO A 21 -8.11 28.45 -3.78
N LEU A 22 -7.17 28.14 -2.88
CA LEU A 22 -6.90 28.97 -1.70
C LEU A 22 -6.55 30.39 -2.13
N ARG A 23 -6.99 31.39 -1.34
CA ARG A 23 -6.56 32.77 -1.55
C ARG A 23 -5.08 32.91 -1.15
N PRO A 24 -4.33 33.91 -1.67
CA PRO A 24 -2.92 34.08 -1.36
C PRO A 24 -2.60 34.14 0.15
N GLU A 25 -3.47 34.76 0.94
CA GLU A 25 -3.32 34.85 2.40
C GLU A 25 -3.50 33.48 3.10
N GLN A 26 -4.35 32.62 2.53
CA GLN A 26 -4.57 31.26 3.02
C GLN A 26 -3.42 30.34 2.61
N GLU A 27 -2.88 30.50 1.41
CA GLU A 27 -1.65 29.81 0.98
C GLU A 27 -0.46 30.21 1.87
N LEU A 28 -0.29 31.51 2.12
CA LEU A 28 0.77 32.02 2.99
C LEU A 28 0.64 31.51 4.44
N LEU A 29 -0.58 31.31 4.94
CA LEU A 29 -0.79 30.69 6.25
C LEU A 29 -0.22 29.27 6.30
N LEU A 30 -0.47 28.47 5.27
CA LEU A 30 0.02 27.09 5.19
C LEU A 30 1.54 27.04 4.95
N GLU A 31 2.06 27.90 4.08
CA GLU A 31 3.50 28.05 3.81
C GLU A 31 4.25 28.42 5.09
N THR A 32 3.80 29.44 5.82
CA THR A 32 4.45 29.87 7.07
C THR A 32 4.36 28.83 8.20
N ALA A 33 3.33 27.96 8.18
CA ALA A 33 3.27 26.80 9.06
C ALA A 33 4.31 25.74 8.66
N SER A 34 4.41 25.47 7.35
CA SER A 34 5.36 24.53 6.76
C SER A 34 6.82 24.97 6.93
N ASP A 35 7.12 26.28 6.89
CA ASP A 35 8.48 26.82 7.01
C ASP A 35 8.88 27.11 8.47
N GLY A 36 7.91 27.07 9.38
CA GLY A 36 8.12 27.31 10.81
C GLY A 36 8.34 28.77 11.17
N GLU A 37 7.95 29.72 10.31
CA GLU A 37 8.03 31.16 10.53
C GLU A 37 6.98 31.63 11.56
N PHE A 38 7.09 31.17 12.81
CA PHE A 38 6.08 31.36 13.85
C PHE A 38 5.57 32.80 14.01
N PRO A 39 6.41 33.86 14.03
CA PRO A 39 5.91 35.23 14.13
C PRO A 39 5.04 35.64 12.94
N LEU A 40 5.40 35.21 11.72
CA LEU A 40 4.63 35.52 10.51
C LEU A 40 3.35 34.68 10.47
N PHE A 41 3.44 33.38 10.74
CA PHE A 41 2.29 32.49 10.86
C PHE A 41 1.22 33.08 11.80
N ARG A 42 1.62 33.49 13.01
CA ARG A 42 0.71 34.09 14.00
C ARG A 42 0.05 35.37 13.48
N ARG A 43 0.82 36.21 12.79
CA ARG A 43 0.31 37.46 12.20
C ARG A 43 -0.72 37.18 11.11
N VAL A 44 -0.43 36.24 10.20
CA VAL A 44 -1.33 35.84 9.11
C VAL A 44 -2.60 35.20 9.67
N ALA A 45 -2.49 34.31 10.66
CA ALA A 45 -3.64 33.70 11.33
C ALA A 45 -4.59 34.74 11.95
N THR A 46 -4.03 35.76 12.62
CA THR A 46 -4.80 36.86 13.21
C THR A 46 -5.46 37.74 12.14
N MET A 47 -4.75 37.98 11.04
CA MET A 47 -5.27 38.76 9.91
C MET A 47 -6.47 38.07 9.25
N LEU A 48 -6.38 36.75 9.02
CA LEU A 48 -7.44 35.96 8.41
C LEU A 48 -8.71 35.89 9.26
N ALA A 49 -8.58 35.96 10.60
CA ALA A 49 -9.72 36.00 11.50
C ALA A 49 -10.51 37.33 11.40
N GLY A 50 -9.84 38.44 11.08
CA GLY A 50 -10.44 39.78 11.06
C GLY A 50 -10.80 40.31 12.45
N GLU A 51 -11.38 41.51 12.51
CA GLU A 51 -11.77 42.13 13.78
C GLU A 51 -12.92 41.35 14.45
N GLY A 52 -12.63 40.77 15.62
CA GLY A 52 -13.60 40.01 16.42
C GLY A 52 -13.84 38.57 15.97
N GLY A 53 -13.14 38.08 14.93
CA GLY A 53 -13.25 36.70 14.48
C GLY A 53 -12.40 35.71 15.29
N SER A 54 -12.77 34.43 15.22
CA SER A 54 -12.03 33.34 15.88
C SER A 54 -10.80 32.96 15.05
N VAL A 55 -9.60 33.13 15.64
CA VAL A 55 -8.33 32.71 15.00
C VAL A 55 -8.30 31.20 14.78
N THR A 56 -8.85 30.42 15.70
CA THR A 56 -8.96 28.97 15.57
C THR A 56 -9.79 28.58 14.34
N GLU A 57 -11.00 29.13 14.20
CA GLU A 57 -11.88 28.81 13.07
C GLU A 57 -11.27 29.25 11.74
N ALA A 58 -10.59 30.41 11.73
CA ALA A 58 -9.89 30.89 10.53
C ALA A 58 -8.74 29.98 10.11
N VAL A 59 -7.99 29.43 11.07
CA VAL A 59 -6.90 28.46 10.80
C VAL A 59 -7.46 27.11 10.37
N GLU A 60 -8.47 26.58 11.06
CA GLU A 60 -9.08 25.28 10.73
C GLU A 60 -9.81 25.27 9.38
N ALA A 61 -10.33 26.42 8.95
CA ALA A 61 -10.96 26.57 7.64
C ALA A 61 -9.95 26.54 6.47
N VAL A 62 -8.64 26.70 6.74
CA VAL A 62 -7.59 26.71 5.72
C VAL A 62 -6.92 25.35 5.64
N VAL A 63 -7.26 24.62 4.59
CA VAL A 63 -6.78 23.26 4.32
C VAL A 63 -6.40 23.18 2.84
N ASP A 64 -5.20 22.67 2.52
CA ASP A 64 -4.83 22.29 1.16
C ASP A 64 -5.07 20.80 0.97
N ARG A 65 -6.15 20.45 0.24
CA ARG A 65 -6.61 19.09 -0.10
C ARG A 65 -6.71 18.13 1.10
N THR A 66 -5.55 17.69 1.59
CA THR A 66 -5.37 16.65 2.61
C THR A 66 -4.69 17.16 3.89
N ALA A 67 -4.24 18.43 3.95
CA ALA A 67 -3.42 18.95 5.05
C ALA A 67 -3.83 20.35 5.53
N GLY A 68 -3.93 20.53 6.85
CA GLY A 68 -4.03 21.84 7.49
C GLY A 68 -2.68 22.31 8.07
N ALA A 69 -2.68 23.48 8.71
CA ALA A 69 -1.46 24.06 9.29
C ALA A 69 -0.75 23.12 10.28
N LEU A 70 -1.51 22.36 11.10
CA LEU A 70 -0.92 21.43 12.07
C LEU A 70 -0.23 20.25 11.38
N HIS A 71 -0.80 19.73 10.29
CA HIS A 71 -0.20 18.66 9.49
C HIS A 71 1.15 19.10 8.91
N LEU A 72 1.19 20.26 8.27
CA LEU A 72 2.40 20.78 7.61
C LEU A 72 3.50 21.10 8.62
N ALA A 73 3.17 21.84 9.69
CA ALA A 73 4.11 22.14 10.75
C ALA A 73 4.65 20.87 11.43
N ALA A 74 3.78 19.87 11.63
CA ALA A 74 4.18 18.61 12.22
C ALA A 74 5.13 17.82 11.31
N GLY A 75 4.80 17.75 10.01
CA GLY A 75 5.59 17.06 9.00
C GLY A 75 6.95 17.69 8.67
N GLN A 76 7.15 18.96 9.04
CA GLN A 76 8.45 19.65 8.95
C GLN A 76 9.14 19.84 10.32
N GLY A 77 8.51 19.38 11.41
CA GLY A 77 9.12 19.37 12.74
C GLY A 77 9.11 20.73 13.46
N HIS A 78 8.28 21.67 13.03
CA HIS A 78 8.21 23.02 13.58
C HIS A 78 7.40 23.10 14.88
N LEU A 79 8.02 22.61 15.96
CA LEU A 79 7.40 22.45 17.27
C LEU A 79 6.80 23.74 17.86
N SER A 80 7.38 24.90 17.55
CA SER A 80 6.85 26.21 17.99
C SER A 80 5.47 26.50 17.40
N VAL A 81 5.28 26.21 16.10
CA VAL A 81 4.00 26.35 15.42
C VAL A 81 3.02 25.29 15.94
N CYS A 82 3.46 24.03 16.08
CA CYS A 82 2.60 22.98 16.65
C CYS A 82 2.10 23.34 18.06
N ARG A 83 2.97 23.88 18.94
CA ARG A 83 2.59 24.29 20.29
C ARG A 83 1.52 25.38 20.27
N TYR A 84 1.71 26.40 19.45
CA TYR A 84 0.74 27.47 19.32
C TYR A 84 -0.63 26.95 18.84
N LEU A 85 -0.63 26.08 17.82
CA LEU A 85 -1.85 25.47 17.29
C LEU A 85 -2.60 24.62 18.34
N VAL A 86 -1.88 23.82 19.12
CA VAL A 86 -2.47 22.87 20.08
C VAL A 86 -2.83 23.54 21.42
N GLU A 87 -1.95 24.36 21.98
CA GLU A 87 -2.10 24.93 23.33
C GLU A 87 -2.92 26.22 23.33
N GLU A 88 -2.65 27.13 22.40
CA GLU A 88 -3.34 28.43 22.32
C GLU A 88 -4.61 28.34 21.48
N LEU A 89 -4.52 27.79 20.25
CA LEU A 89 -5.68 27.73 19.36
C LEU A 89 -6.59 26.53 19.59
N ARG A 90 -6.15 25.51 20.34
CA ARG A 90 -6.95 24.29 20.63
C ARG A 90 -7.44 23.58 19.35
N VAL A 91 -6.67 23.65 18.27
CA VAL A 91 -6.95 22.91 17.02
C VAL A 91 -7.03 21.41 17.32
N ASP A 92 -7.95 20.71 16.66
CA ASP A 92 -8.06 19.25 16.79
C ASP A 92 -6.74 18.56 16.42
N ILE A 93 -6.08 17.99 17.43
CA ILE A 93 -4.78 17.31 17.28
C ILE A 93 -4.89 16.04 16.41
N ASN A 94 -6.09 15.51 16.25
CA ASN A 94 -6.40 14.31 15.45
C ASN A 94 -7.12 14.66 14.14
N ALA A 95 -7.07 15.92 13.71
CA ALA A 95 -7.73 16.37 12.49
C ALA A 95 -7.32 15.52 11.27
N ILE A 96 -8.32 15.10 10.50
CA ILE A 96 -8.15 14.38 9.24
C ILE A 96 -8.91 15.14 8.15
N HIS A 97 -8.30 15.28 6.99
CA HIS A 97 -8.91 15.92 5.81
C HIS A 97 -9.09 14.89 4.69
N ASP A 98 -9.46 15.30 3.48
CA ASP A 98 -9.86 14.37 2.40
C ASP A 98 -8.75 13.37 2.06
N GLY A 99 -8.91 12.10 2.47
CA GLY A 99 -7.91 11.03 2.31
C GLY A 99 -6.62 11.22 3.12
N GLY A 100 -6.59 12.21 4.05
CA GLY A 100 -5.38 12.68 4.71
C GLY A 100 -5.01 11.91 5.98
N GLU A 101 -3.70 11.74 6.16
CA GLU A 101 -3.11 11.22 7.39
C GLU A 101 -3.27 12.21 8.56
N SER A 102 -3.17 11.75 9.81
CA SER A 102 -3.20 12.63 10.98
C SER A 102 -1.92 13.50 11.07
N PRO A 103 -1.91 14.60 11.84
CA PRO A 103 -0.69 15.36 12.08
C PRO A 103 0.43 14.52 12.69
N LEU A 104 0.06 13.51 13.50
CA LEU A 104 1.00 12.53 14.04
C LEU A 104 1.68 11.73 12.93
N ALA A 105 0.93 11.24 11.94
CA ALA A 105 1.48 10.52 10.81
C ALA A 105 2.38 11.40 9.94
N TYR A 106 2.03 12.68 9.71
CA TYR A 106 2.94 13.65 9.05
C TYR A 106 4.26 13.79 9.81
N ALA A 107 4.22 13.95 11.15
CA ALA A 107 5.44 14.01 11.96
C ALA A 107 6.29 12.74 11.90
N ILE A 108 5.66 11.57 11.73
CA ILE A 108 6.35 10.29 11.58
C ILE A 108 6.99 10.19 10.19
N ASN A 109 6.29 10.57 9.13
CA ASN A 109 6.81 10.61 7.76
C ASN A 109 8.03 11.55 7.64
N GLY A 110 8.00 12.69 8.34
CA GLY A 110 9.16 13.59 8.48
C GLY A 110 10.24 13.13 9.47
N ALA A 111 10.07 11.97 10.13
CA ALA A 111 10.95 11.44 11.17
C ALA A 111 11.23 12.40 12.36
N HIS A 112 10.30 13.30 12.67
CA HIS A 112 10.46 14.35 13.67
C HIS A 112 10.13 13.84 15.09
N VAL A 113 11.07 13.12 15.69
CA VAL A 113 10.93 12.48 17.02
C VAL A 113 10.38 13.40 18.12
N ALA A 114 10.85 14.65 18.17
CA ALA A 114 10.40 15.62 19.18
C ALA A 114 8.92 16.01 19.00
N THR A 115 8.50 16.18 17.74
CA THR A 115 7.12 16.48 17.37
C THR A 115 6.20 15.30 17.61
N VAL A 116 6.61 14.09 17.22
CA VAL A 116 5.87 12.85 17.52
C VAL A 116 5.61 12.72 19.02
N ARG A 117 6.65 12.89 19.85
CA ARG A 117 6.50 12.84 21.31
C ARG A 117 5.52 13.90 21.81
N TYR A 118 5.68 15.14 21.35
CA TYR A 118 4.82 16.25 21.74
C TYR A 118 3.35 15.97 21.41
N LEU A 119 3.05 15.54 20.18
CA LEU A 119 1.68 15.27 19.75
C LEU A 119 1.04 14.15 20.59
N LEU A 120 1.76 13.08 20.86
CA LEU A 120 1.29 11.99 21.72
C LEU A 120 1.12 12.41 23.18
N ASP A 121 1.98 13.28 23.71
CA ASP A 121 1.85 13.85 25.06
C ASP A 121 0.58 14.72 25.18
N HIS A 122 0.05 15.23 24.07
CA HIS A 122 -1.12 16.12 24.02
C HIS A 122 -2.38 15.45 23.45
N GLY A 123 -2.41 14.11 23.40
CA GLY A 123 -3.64 13.36 23.09
C GLY A 123 -3.83 13.00 21.62
N ALA A 124 -2.78 13.03 20.80
CA ALA A 124 -2.82 12.38 19.49
C ALA A 124 -3.05 10.87 19.66
N ASP A 125 -3.96 10.31 18.88
CA ASP A 125 -4.33 8.89 18.90
C ASP A 125 -3.34 8.07 18.05
N PRO A 126 -2.49 7.22 18.66
CA PRO A 126 -1.51 6.42 17.92
C PRO A 126 -2.14 5.30 17.08
N ASP A 127 -3.38 4.88 17.41
CA ASP A 127 -4.09 3.78 16.75
C ASP A 127 -5.09 4.27 15.69
N LYS A 128 -5.12 5.58 15.43
CA LYS A 128 -5.87 6.14 14.32
C LYS A 128 -5.38 5.55 13.00
N VAL A 129 -6.30 4.96 12.24
CA VAL A 129 -6.03 4.36 10.93
C VAL A 129 -6.35 5.32 9.79
N ASP A 130 -5.56 5.24 8.71
CA ASP A 130 -5.88 5.83 7.41
C ASP A 130 -6.86 4.95 6.60
N ASP A 131 -7.15 5.35 5.36
CA ASP A 131 -8.05 4.62 4.45
C ASP A 131 -7.52 3.24 4.03
N LYS A 132 -6.24 2.95 4.23
CA LYS A 132 -5.57 1.66 3.96
C LYS A 132 -5.46 0.78 5.21
N GLY A 133 -5.91 1.28 6.37
CA GLY A 133 -5.79 0.59 7.66
C GLY A 133 -4.43 0.78 8.33
N PHE A 134 -3.59 1.71 7.88
CA PHE A 134 -2.29 1.99 8.48
C PHE A 134 -2.44 2.84 9.72
N THR A 135 -1.85 2.38 10.83
CA THR A 135 -1.65 3.18 12.04
C THR A 135 -0.29 3.88 12.01
N SER A 136 -0.07 4.79 12.95
CA SER A 136 1.25 5.41 13.18
C SER A 136 2.36 4.38 13.38
N LEU A 137 2.05 3.25 14.02
CA LEU A 137 3.01 2.16 14.25
C LEU A 137 3.36 1.42 12.96
N HIS A 138 2.44 1.31 11.99
CA HIS A 138 2.75 0.72 10.68
C HIS A 138 3.78 1.56 9.93
N ILE A 139 3.55 2.86 9.82
CA ILE A 139 4.45 3.80 9.12
C ILE A 139 5.84 3.76 9.75
N ALA A 140 5.91 3.92 11.08
CA ALA A 140 7.19 3.90 11.80
C ALA A 140 7.91 2.54 11.69
N ALA A 141 7.17 1.44 11.59
CA ALA A 141 7.73 0.10 11.45
C ALA A 141 8.23 -0.15 10.02
N GLU A 142 7.49 0.30 9.02
CA GLU A 142 7.85 0.22 7.60
C GLU A 142 9.13 0.97 7.30
N GLU A 143 9.31 2.17 7.87
CA GLU A 143 10.51 3.01 7.68
C GLU A 143 11.66 2.66 8.64
N GLY A 144 11.43 1.75 9.60
CA GLY A 144 12.46 1.31 10.54
C GLY A 144 12.84 2.36 11.59
N TYR A 145 11.98 3.34 11.86
CA TYR A 145 12.19 4.42 12.83
C TYR A 145 12.11 3.93 14.29
N CYS A 146 13.14 3.20 14.73
CA CYS A 146 13.20 2.54 16.03
C CYS A 146 12.79 3.46 17.19
N LYS A 147 13.25 4.72 17.19
CA LYS A 147 12.93 5.64 18.28
C LYS A 147 11.47 6.06 18.32
N ILE A 148 10.85 6.22 17.15
CA ILE A 148 9.43 6.53 17.03
C ILE A 148 8.60 5.31 17.42
N VAL A 149 8.99 4.11 16.99
CA VAL A 149 8.35 2.83 17.37
C VAL A 149 8.34 2.67 18.90
N GLU A 150 9.47 2.87 19.57
CA GLU A 150 9.54 2.85 21.04
C GLU A 150 8.56 3.86 21.67
N ILE A 151 8.50 5.08 21.14
CA ILE A 151 7.63 6.13 21.68
C ILE A 151 6.15 5.75 21.51
N LEU A 152 5.75 5.28 20.34
CA LEU A 152 4.37 4.86 20.06
C LEU A 152 3.94 3.73 20.98
N LEU A 153 4.78 2.71 21.15
CA LEU A 153 4.51 1.58 22.05
C LEU A 153 4.43 2.03 23.52
N LEU A 154 5.35 2.91 23.96
CA LEU A 154 5.29 3.53 25.29
C LEU A 154 4.03 4.38 25.51
N LYS A 155 3.43 4.87 24.43
CA LYS A 155 2.18 5.65 24.43
C LYS A 155 0.93 4.80 24.19
N GLY A 156 1.06 3.48 24.23
CA GLY A 156 -0.06 2.55 24.20
C GLY A 156 -0.57 2.21 22.80
N ALA A 157 0.22 2.44 21.75
CA ALA A 157 -0.12 1.95 20.41
C ALA A 157 -0.29 0.43 20.41
N SER A 158 -1.37 -0.04 19.77
CA SER A 158 -1.64 -1.47 19.61
C SER A 158 -0.65 -2.11 18.62
N VAL A 159 0.06 -3.13 19.09
CA VAL A 159 1.21 -3.72 18.39
C VAL A 159 0.82 -4.54 17.14
N ASP A 160 -0.38 -5.12 17.13
CA ASP A 160 -0.85 -6.09 16.12
C ASP A 160 -2.07 -5.61 15.31
N VAL A 161 -2.27 -4.29 15.19
CA VAL A 161 -3.30 -3.77 14.27
C VAL A 161 -3.02 -4.27 12.86
N LEU A 162 -4.08 -4.68 12.15
CA LEU A 162 -3.98 -5.26 10.83
C LEU A 162 -4.33 -4.22 9.76
N SER A 163 -3.38 -3.93 8.87
CA SER A 163 -3.62 -3.18 7.62
C SER A 163 -3.82 -4.11 6.43
N ASN A 164 -4.11 -3.55 5.25
CA ASN A 164 -4.13 -4.31 4.00
C ASN A 164 -2.76 -4.94 3.61
N ARG A 165 -1.66 -4.48 4.21
CA ARG A 165 -0.29 -5.01 4.00
C ARG A 165 0.23 -5.80 5.20
N GLY A 166 -0.61 -6.06 6.20
CA GLY A 166 -0.28 -6.84 7.39
C GLY A 166 -0.10 -6.00 8.65
N THR A 167 0.51 -6.58 9.68
CA THR A 167 0.81 -5.90 10.95
C THR A 167 2.10 -5.07 10.87
N PRO A 168 2.40 -4.18 11.82
CA PRO A 168 3.69 -3.49 11.89
C PRO A 168 4.89 -4.45 11.83
N LEU A 169 4.76 -5.64 12.42
CA LEU A 169 5.80 -6.67 12.39
C LEU A 169 6.04 -7.22 10.97
N HIS A 170 4.99 -7.37 10.16
CA HIS A 170 5.13 -7.76 8.75
C HIS A 170 5.93 -6.71 7.98
N LEU A 171 5.57 -5.42 8.11
CA LEU A 171 6.23 -4.34 7.37
C LEU A 171 7.72 -4.23 7.76
N ALA A 172 8.03 -4.26 9.06
CA ALA A 172 9.41 -4.24 9.54
C ALA A 172 10.21 -5.47 9.07
N ALA A 173 9.57 -6.64 9.00
CA ALA A 173 10.20 -7.87 8.53
C ALA A 173 10.49 -7.83 7.02
N THR A 174 9.50 -7.42 6.20
CA THR A 174 9.61 -7.27 4.74
C THR A 174 10.72 -6.29 4.33
N ASN A 175 10.88 -5.19 5.07
CA ASN A 175 11.92 -4.20 4.80
C ASN A 175 13.27 -4.50 5.51
N GLY A 176 13.37 -5.65 6.20
CA GLY A 176 14.62 -6.10 6.81
C GLY A 176 15.06 -5.29 8.04
N HIS A 177 14.17 -4.50 8.65
CA HIS A 177 14.44 -3.64 9.81
C HIS A 177 14.55 -4.42 11.12
N HIS A 178 15.63 -5.20 11.25
CA HIS A 178 15.80 -6.14 12.37
C HIS A 178 15.78 -5.50 13.76
N LYS A 179 16.17 -4.21 13.90
CA LYS A 179 16.07 -3.50 15.18
C LYS A 179 14.61 -3.24 15.56
N THR A 180 13.81 -2.81 14.58
CA THR A 180 12.36 -2.61 14.74
C THR A 180 11.65 -3.92 15.00
N VAL A 181 11.97 -4.99 14.25
CA VAL A 181 11.46 -6.35 14.51
C VAL A 181 11.72 -6.75 15.95
N LYS A 182 12.95 -6.55 16.45
CA LYS A 182 13.28 -6.84 17.84
C LYS A 182 12.41 -6.04 18.82
N ILE A 183 12.26 -4.73 18.62
CA ILE A 183 11.44 -3.88 19.50
C ILE A 183 9.98 -4.36 19.51
N LEU A 184 9.39 -4.63 18.35
CA LEU A 184 8.02 -5.12 18.25
C LEU A 184 7.82 -6.47 18.98
N LEU A 185 8.76 -7.40 18.81
CA LEU A 185 8.73 -8.69 19.49
C LEU A 185 8.93 -8.55 21.01
N ASP A 186 9.83 -7.66 21.45
CA ASP A 186 10.04 -7.32 22.86
C ASP A 186 8.76 -6.71 23.49
N HIS A 187 7.87 -6.15 22.66
CA HIS A 187 6.54 -5.65 23.02
C HIS A 187 5.39 -6.61 22.63
N ASN A 188 5.67 -7.91 22.58
CA ASN A 188 4.67 -8.97 22.41
C ASN A 188 3.90 -8.99 21.07
N ALA A 189 4.48 -8.46 20.00
CA ALA A 189 3.93 -8.64 18.65
C ALA A 189 3.78 -10.13 18.30
N ASP A 190 2.64 -10.51 17.71
CA ASP A 190 2.38 -11.88 17.28
C ASP A 190 3.24 -12.26 16.06
N CYS A 191 4.31 -13.00 16.31
CA CYS A 191 5.25 -13.46 15.28
C CYS A 191 4.67 -14.51 14.31
N ASN A 192 3.47 -15.03 14.60
CA ASN A 192 2.77 -16.03 13.78
C ASN A 192 1.49 -15.49 13.14
N LYS A 193 1.25 -14.17 13.21
CA LYS A 193 0.07 -13.56 12.60
C LYS A 193 0.06 -13.81 11.09
N ILE A 194 -1.09 -14.21 10.55
CA ILE A 194 -1.23 -14.55 9.13
C ILE A 194 -1.98 -13.43 8.38
N VAL A 195 -1.48 -13.09 7.19
CA VAL A 195 -2.07 -12.09 6.28
C VAL A 195 -2.22 -12.72 4.89
N HIS A 196 -3.32 -12.41 4.21
CA HIS A 196 -3.69 -12.98 2.90
C HIS A 196 -3.55 -14.51 2.82
N GLY A 197 -3.88 -15.21 3.92
CA GLY A 197 -3.94 -16.67 4.01
C GLY A 197 -2.62 -17.40 4.26
N ILE A 198 -1.48 -16.88 3.78
CA ILE A 198 -0.18 -17.60 3.85
C ILE A 198 0.98 -16.76 4.39
N TYR A 199 0.88 -15.42 4.40
CA TYR A 199 2.01 -14.58 4.77
C TYR A 199 2.12 -14.44 6.27
N THR A 200 3.16 -15.02 6.83
CA THR A 200 3.62 -14.79 8.21
C THR A 200 4.79 -13.80 8.21
N PRO A 201 5.11 -13.16 9.37
CA PRO A 201 6.30 -12.33 9.49
C PRO A 201 7.59 -13.06 9.10
N LEU A 202 7.70 -14.36 9.42
CA LEU A 202 8.85 -15.17 9.05
C LEU A 202 8.95 -15.35 7.53
N LEU A 203 7.84 -15.70 6.87
CA LEU A 203 7.83 -15.90 5.43
C LEU A 203 8.19 -14.61 4.68
N VAL A 204 7.60 -13.47 5.04
CA VAL A 204 7.91 -12.18 4.38
C VAL A 204 9.34 -11.72 4.64
N SER A 205 9.93 -12.06 5.80
CA SER A 205 11.33 -11.70 6.12
C SER A 205 12.36 -12.39 5.23
N ILE A 206 12.01 -13.49 4.57
CA ILE A 206 12.91 -14.23 3.68
C ILE A 206 13.12 -13.48 2.37
N TYR A 207 12.10 -12.77 1.89
CA TYR A 207 12.21 -11.92 0.70
C TYR A 207 12.98 -10.61 0.98
N ALA A 208 13.27 -10.33 2.25
CA ALA A 208 14.10 -9.20 2.67
C ALA A 208 15.59 -9.58 2.73
N PRO A 209 16.52 -8.64 2.48
CA PRO A 209 17.96 -8.90 2.60
C PRO A 209 18.44 -8.88 4.06
N SER A 210 17.79 -9.63 4.97
CA SER A 210 18.10 -9.58 6.42
C SER A 210 17.93 -10.93 7.14
N LEU A 211 19.01 -11.74 7.15
CA LEU A 211 19.11 -12.96 7.97
C LEU A 211 18.89 -12.68 9.47
N LYS A 212 19.12 -11.45 9.93
CA LYS A 212 18.88 -11.05 11.33
C LYS A 212 17.39 -11.06 11.67
N CYS A 213 16.51 -10.64 10.76
CA CYS A 213 15.06 -10.72 10.96
C CYS A 213 14.61 -12.18 11.14
N VAL A 214 15.04 -13.06 10.23
CA VAL A 214 14.78 -14.51 10.29
C VAL A 214 15.18 -15.08 11.65
N LYS A 215 16.42 -14.82 12.10
CA LYS A 215 16.93 -15.30 13.39
C LYS A 215 16.13 -14.77 14.59
N LEU A 216 15.69 -13.51 14.55
CA LEU A 216 14.89 -12.91 15.62
C LEU A 216 13.50 -13.53 15.70
N LEU A 217 12.84 -13.72 14.55
CA LEU A 217 11.51 -14.31 14.47
C LEU A 217 11.51 -15.77 14.92
N ILE A 218 12.49 -16.56 14.48
CA ILE A 218 12.69 -17.93 14.98
C ILE A 218 12.88 -17.95 16.49
N LYS A 219 13.72 -17.05 17.03
CA LYS A 219 13.95 -16.95 18.48
C LYS A 219 12.67 -16.56 19.24
N ALA A 220 11.79 -15.79 18.62
CA ALA A 220 10.50 -15.41 19.20
C ALA A 220 9.42 -16.50 19.10
N GLY A 221 9.72 -17.64 18.46
CA GLY A 221 8.78 -18.76 18.33
C GLY A 221 7.94 -18.73 17.05
N ALA A 222 8.43 -18.09 15.99
CA ALA A 222 7.79 -18.17 14.68
C ALA A 222 7.80 -19.62 14.16
N ASP A 223 6.68 -20.07 13.59
CA ASP A 223 6.56 -21.38 12.97
C ASP A 223 7.40 -21.45 11.69
N VAL A 224 8.47 -22.24 11.77
CA VAL A 224 9.45 -22.41 10.69
C VAL A 224 8.92 -23.20 9.50
N ASN A 225 7.80 -23.89 9.65
CA ASN A 225 7.12 -24.58 8.55
C ASN A 225 6.10 -23.68 7.85
N GLY A 226 5.69 -22.58 8.51
CA GLY A 226 4.75 -21.61 7.97
C GLY A 226 3.37 -22.21 7.71
N VAL A 227 2.63 -21.59 6.79
CA VAL A 227 1.24 -21.94 6.48
C VAL A 227 1.08 -22.12 4.97
N GLY A 228 0.35 -23.16 4.56
CA GLY A 228 0.11 -23.45 3.15
C GLY A 228 1.27 -24.19 2.49
N ASN A 229 1.33 -24.11 1.16
CA ASN A 229 2.24 -24.91 0.34
C ASN A 229 3.58 -24.22 0.07
N ILE A 230 3.72 -22.94 0.43
CA ILE A 230 4.98 -22.20 0.35
C ILE A 230 5.55 -22.12 1.77
N THR A 231 6.40 -23.08 2.12
CA THR A 231 7.08 -23.05 3.41
C THR A 231 8.22 -22.03 3.39
N PRO A 232 8.61 -21.49 4.56
CA PRO A 232 9.82 -20.67 4.70
C PRO A 232 11.06 -21.35 4.11
N LEU A 233 11.18 -22.69 4.25
CA LEU A 233 12.30 -23.44 3.69
C LEU A 233 12.32 -23.41 2.16
N ILE A 234 11.18 -23.66 1.49
CA ILE A 234 11.12 -23.61 0.03
C ILE A 234 11.39 -22.18 -0.47
N ALA A 235 10.85 -21.16 0.20
CA ALA A 235 11.12 -19.76 -0.15
C ALA A 235 12.62 -19.42 -0.05
N ALA A 236 13.30 -19.87 1.01
CA ALA A 236 14.73 -19.64 1.19
C ALA A 236 15.59 -20.34 0.12
N VAL A 237 15.27 -21.60 -0.20
CA VAL A 237 15.97 -22.37 -1.24
C VAL A 237 15.78 -21.72 -2.61
N SER A 238 14.57 -21.27 -2.91
CA SER A 238 14.24 -20.67 -4.21
C SER A 238 14.88 -19.31 -4.43
N GLY A 239 15.09 -18.56 -3.35
CA GLY A 239 15.86 -17.33 -3.36
C GLY A 239 17.39 -17.54 -3.34
N GLY A 240 17.89 -18.78 -3.30
CA GLY A 240 19.31 -19.08 -3.15
C GLY A 240 19.91 -18.60 -1.81
N LEU A 241 19.08 -18.53 -0.77
CA LEU A 241 19.44 -18.00 0.55
C LEU A 241 19.97 -19.13 1.45
N THR A 242 21.09 -19.73 1.08
CA THR A 242 21.71 -20.89 1.75
C THR A 242 21.85 -20.70 3.28
N GLU A 243 22.26 -19.52 3.74
CA GLU A 243 22.39 -19.25 5.18
C GLU A 243 21.03 -19.14 5.91
N CYS A 244 19.99 -18.65 5.23
CA CYS A 244 18.62 -18.68 5.75
C CYS A 244 18.10 -20.12 5.81
N MET A 245 18.32 -20.91 4.75
CA MET A 245 17.98 -22.32 4.69
C MET A 245 18.65 -23.09 5.85
N LYS A 246 19.97 -22.96 6.05
CA LYS A 246 20.70 -23.57 7.18
C LYS A 246 20.10 -23.16 8.52
N CYS A 247 19.70 -21.89 8.67
CA CYS A 247 19.08 -21.38 9.89
C CYS A 247 17.70 -22.01 10.15
N LEU A 248 16.87 -22.15 9.12
CA LEU A 248 15.54 -22.75 9.19
C LEU A 248 15.63 -24.25 9.52
N LEU A 249 16.50 -24.99 8.84
CA LEU A 249 16.75 -26.41 9.12
C LEU A 249 17.20 -26.63 10.57
N LYS A 250 18.14 -25.82 11.05
CA LYS A 250 18.58 -25.86 12.45
C LYS A 250 17.46 -25.58 13.44
N ALA A 251 16.47 -24.79 13.03
CA ALA A 251 15.30 -24.45 13.83
C ALA A 251 14.14 -25.46 13.72
N GLY A 252 14.32 -26.54 12.93
CA GLY A 252 13.34 -27.62 12.80
C GLY A 252 12.38 -27.49 11.61
N ALA A 253 12.73 -26.71 10.58
CA ALA A 253 11.98 -26.72 9.32
C ALA A 253 12.05 -28.12 8.68
N ASP A 254 10.90 -28.67 8.30
CA ASP A 254 10.80 -29.99 7.70
C ASP A 254 11.17 -29.96 6.20
N PRO A 255 12.27 -30.61 5.79
CA PRO A 255 12.70 -30.65 4.39
C PRO A 255 11.90 -31.61 3.51
N ASN A 256 10.83 -32.21 4.06
CA ASN A 256 9.95 -33.15 3.36
C ASN A 256 8.55 -32.59 3.07
N VAL A 257 8.29 -31.31 3.37
CA VAL A 257 7.00 -30.68 3.05
C VAL A 257 7.02 -30.25 1.58
N PRO A 258 6.21 -30.85 0.71
CA PRO A 258 6.18 -30.49 -0.70
C PRO A 258 5.34 -29.22 -0.94
N ASP A 259 5.57 -28.59 -2.09
CA ASP A 259 4.67 -27.55 -2.60
C ASP A 259 3.35 -28.12 -3.16
N GLU A 260 2.54 -27.24 -3.76
CA GLU A 260 1.25 -27.61 -4.37
C GLU A 260 1.38 -28.57 -5.56
N PHE A 261 2.56 -28.68 -6.15
CA PHE A 261 2.85 -29.59 -7.27
C PHE A 261 3.54 -30.88 -6.80
N GLY A 262 3.69 -31.08 -5.49
CA GLY A 262 4.35 -32.25 -4.92
C GLY A 262 5.87 -32.19 -4.91
N ARG A 263 6.48 -31.04 -5.20
CA ARG A 263 7.93 -30.86 -5.26
C ARG A 263 8.49 -30.60 -3.88
N MET A 264 9.52 -31.35 -3.49
CA MET A 264 10.20 -31.16 -2.21
C MET A 264 11.31 -30.10 -2.28
N PRO A 265 11.68 -29.44 -1.16
CA PRO A 265 12.73 -28.42 -1.12
C PRO A 265 14.04 -28.79 -1.84
N ILE A 266 14.45 -30.06 -1.80
CA ILE A 266 15.67 -30.52 -2.49
C ILE A 266 15.58 -30.42 -4.01
N GLU A 267 14.39 -30.60 -4.59
CA GLU A 267 14.15 -30.42 -6.01
C GLU A 267 14.22 -28.94 -6.40
N PHE A 268 13.82 -28.04 -5.49
CA PHE A 268 14.01 -26.60 -5.67
C PHE A 268 15.49 -26.22 -5.72
N ALA A 269 16.29 -26.73 -4.79
CA ALA A 269 17.73 -26.49 -4.79
C ALA A 269 18.39 -26.93 -6.11
N ALA A 270 17.98 -28.09 -6.60
CA ALA A 270 18.46 -28.65 -7.86
C ALA A 270 18.04 -27.83 -9.09
N ILE A 271 16.76 -27.45 -9.20
CA ILE A 271 16.25 -26.64 -10.33
C ILE A 271 16.85 -25.22 -10.29
N CYS A 272 17.13 -24.65 -9.11
CA CYS A 272 17.85 -23.37 -8.97
C CYS A 272 19.35 -23.47 -9.30
N GLY A 273 19.88 -24.67 -9.53
CA GLY A 273 21.30 -24.91 -9.81
C GLY A 273 22.22 -24.79 -8.60
N SER A 274 21.67 -24.83 -7.37
CA SER A 274 22.46 -24.75 -6.13
C SER A 274 22.88 -26.13 -5.66
N ARG A 275 24.06 -26.59 -6.10
CA ARG A 275 24.61 -27.87 -5.66
C ARG A 275 24.81 -27.91 -4.14
N GLU A 276 25.30 -26.83 -3.55
CA GLU A 276 25.52 -26.75 -2.10
C GLU A 276 24.22 -27.00 -1.33
N ASP A 277 23.11 -26.38 -1.76
CA ASP A 277 21.83 -26.57 -1.08
C ASP A 277 21.29 -28.00 -1.26
N VAL A 278 21.51 -28.63 -2.44
CA VAL A 278 21.17 -30.06 -2.65
C VAL A 278 21.97 -30.94 -1.70
N GLU A 279 23.28 -30.70 -1.55
CA GLU A 279 24.15 -31.47 -0.65
C GLU A 279 23.74 -31.32 0.82
N ILE A 280 23.30 -30.13 1.23
CA ILE A 280 22.80 -29.87 2.59
C ILE A 280 21.47 -30.58 2.85
N LEU A 281 20.54 -30.54 1.88
CA LEU A 281 19.21 -31.11 2.02
C LEU A 281 19.21 -32.64 1.86
N PHE A 282 20.11 -33.21 1.05
CA PHE A 282 20.18 -34.63 0.75
C PHE A 282 20.11 -35.57 1.98
N PRO A 283 20.91 -35.38 3.05
CA PRO A 283 20.84 -36.26 4.21
C PRO A 283 19.57 -36.07 5.06
N LEU A 284 18.79 -35.01 4.82
CA LEU A 284 17.59 -34.65 5.59
C LEU A 284 16.29 -34.97 4.85
N THR A 285 16.34 -35.17 3.52
CA THR A 285 15.18 -35.42 2.68
C THR A 285 14.96 -36.93 2.45
N SER A 286 13.72 -37.35 2.58
CA SER A 286 13.25 -38.70 2.28
C SER A 286 13.36 -38.98 0.79
N ARG A 287 13.56 -40.26 0.44
CA ARG A 287 13.68 -40.65 -0.96
C ARG A 287 12.43 -40.29 -1.77
N ILE A 288 12.62 -39.56 -2.87
CA ILE A 288 11.56 -39.28 -3.85
C ILE A 288 11.39 -40.51 -4.76
N PRO A 289 10.20 -41.14 -4.84
CA PRO A 289 10.01 -42.34 -5.66
C PRO A 289 10.25 -42.15 -7.16
N SER A 290 10.00 -40.96 -7.70
CA SER A 290 10.23 -40.62 -9.13
C SER A 290 11.71 -40.43 -9.47
N VAL A 291 12.59 -40.27 -8.48
CA VAL A 291 14.03 -40.12 -8.68
C VAL A 291 14.69 -41.50 -8.61
N HIS A 292 14.98 -42.07 -9.79
CA HIS A 292 15.58 -43.40 -9.90
C HIS A 292 17.00 -43.47 -9.29
N ASP A 293 17.85 -42.50 -9.62
CA ASP A 293 19.19 -42.33 -9.07
C ASP A 293 19.15 -41.40 -7.85
N TRP A 294 19.06 -41.97 -6.65
CA TRP A 294 19.01 -41.20 -5.39
C TRP A 294 20.41 -40.80 -4.91
N SER A 295 21.10 -40.02 -5.72
CA SER A 295 22.37 -39.36 -5.43
C SER A 295 22.22 -37.85 -5.68
N VAL A 296 23.16 -37.03 -5.20
CA VAL A 296 23.16 -35.58 -5.47
C VAL A 296 23.11 -35.32 -6.98
N ASP A 297 23.95 -36.03 -7.76
CA ASP A 297 23.99 -35.89 -9.22
C ASP A 297 22.70 -36.40 -9.88
N GLY A 298 22.15 -37.52 -9.39
CA GLY A 298 20.89 -38.07 -9.90
C GLY A 298 19.68 -37.16 -9.64
N ILE A 299 19.63 -36.49 -8.48
CA ILE A 299 18.60 -35.50 -8.14
C ILE A 299 18.73 -34.25 -9.03
N ILE A 300 19.96 -33.74 -9.20
CA ILE A 300 20.23 -32.60 -10.09
C ILE A 300 19.83 -32.92 -11.53
N LEU A 301 20.20 -34.12 -12.03
CA LEU A 301 19.82 -34.57 -13.35
C LEU A 301 18.30 -34.71 -13.50
N HIS A 302 17.63 -35.31 -12.50
CA HIS A 302 16.16 -35.45 -12.49
C HIS A 302 15.47 -34.09 -12.58
N ALA A 303 15.91 -33.13 -11.77
CA ALA A 303 15.42 -31.76 -11.77
C ALA A 303 15.54 -31.08 -13.15
N CYS A 304 16.68 -31.26 -13.84
CA CYS A 304 16.89 -30.73 -15.19
C CYS A 304 15.97 -31.35 -16.26
N LEU A 305 15.44 -32.55 -16.02
CA LEU A 305 14.56 -33.26 -16.94
C LEU A 305 13.07 -32.94 -16.72
N LEU A 306 12.72 -32.26 -15.62
CA LEU A 306 11.37 -31.76 -15.41
C LEU A 306 11.07 -30.65 -16.44
N PRO A 307 9.94 -30.70 -17.16
CA PRO A 307 9.60 -29.72 -18.18
C PRO A 307 9.61 -28.30 -17.59
N GLY A 308 10.34 -27.40 -18.26
CA GLY A 308 10.80 -26.13 -17.73
C GLY A 308 9.75 -25.35 -16.94
N GLN A 309 10.05 -25.07 -15.68
CA GLN A 309 9.42 -24.00 -14.93
C GLN A 309 10.52 -23.28 -14.13
N ARG A 310 10.87 -22.08 -14.59
CA ARG A 310 11.51 -21.07 -13.74
C ARG A 310 10.67 -20.89 -12.48
N PHE A 311 11.34 -20.67 -11.35
CA PHE A 311 10.72 -20.65 -10.05
C PHE A 311 9.88 -19.41 -9.74
N TYR A 312 8.87 -19.63 -8.90
CA TYR A 312 8.08 -18.66 -8.13
C TYR A 312 7.31 -17.56 -8.87
N GLU A 313 7.31 -17.57 -10.20
CA GLU A 313 6.33 -16.85 -10.99
C GLU A 313 5.03 -17.67 -11.14
N SER A 314 5.08 -19.01 -11.09
CA SER A 314 3.99 -19.83 -11.64
C SER A 314 2.74 -20.03 -10.77
N GLY A 315 2.77 -19.90 -9.44
CA GLY A 315 1.56 -20.00 -8.60
C GLY A 315 0.73 -18.72 -8.70
N LEU A 316 1.39 -17.60 -8.41
CA LEU A 316 0.80 -16.26 -8.49
C LEU A 316 0.41 -15.90 -9.92
N GLU A 317 1.23 -16.21 -10.94
CA GLU A 317 0.86 -15.99 -12.34
C GLU A 317 -0.24 -16.92 -12.81
N LYS A 318 -0.30 -18.19 -12.39
CA LYS A 318 -1.43 -19.07 -12.75
C LYS A 318 -2.72 -18.60 -12.11
N GLU A 319 -2.68 -18.21 -10.84
CA GLU A 319 -3.85 -17.66 -10.15
C GLU A 319 -4.25 -16.32 -10.75
N THR A 320 -3.30 -15.42 -10.97
CA THR A 320 -3.50 -14.14 -11.65
C THR A 320 -4.04 -14.34 -13.07
N ALA A 321 -3.50 -15.29 -13.84
CA ALA A 321 -3.96 -15.61 -15.19
C ALA A 321 -5.36 -16.25 -15.18
N SER A 322 -5.67 -17.07 -14.18
CA SER A 322 -6.99 -17.65 -13.94
C SER A 322 -8.01 -16.57 -13.63
N LEU A 323 -7.72 -15.69 -12.66
CA LEU A 323 -8.56 -14.55 -12.29
C LEU A 323 -8.73 -13.57 -13.46
N LYS A 324 -7.66 -13.30 -14.23
CA LYS A 324 -7.71 -12.52 -15.48
C LYS A 324 -8.65 -13.18 -16.51
N LEU A 325 -8.58 -14.50 -16.67
CA LEU A 325 -9.41 -15.25 -17.61
C LEU A 325 -10.89 -15.27 -17.16
N GLU A 326 -11.15 -15.52 -15.88
CA GLU A 326 -12.50 -15.51 -15.32
C GLU A 326 -13.12 -14.11 -15.37
N GLY A 327 -12.33 -13.08 -15.05
CA GLY A 327 -12.74 -11.68 -15.20
C GLY A 327 -13.12 -11.34 -16.63
N ARG A 328 -12.37 -11.83 -17.63
CA ARG A 328 -12.73 -11.68 -19.05
C ARG A 328 -14.03 -12.40 -19.41
N LYS A 329 -14.23 -13.64 -18.93
CA LYS A 329 -15.49 -14.39 -19.12
C LYS A 329 -16.69 -13.68 -18.47
N ALA A 330 -16.51 -13.08 -17.29
CA ALA A 330 -17.54 -12.29 -16.62
C ALA A 330 -17.87 -11.01 -17.42
N LEU A 331 -16.84 -10.32 -17.92
CA LEU A 331 -17.00 -9.16 -18.80
C LEU A 331 -17.76 -9.51 -20.09
N GLU A 332 -17.45 -10.64 -20.74
CA GLU A 332 -18.18 -11.14 -21.92
C GLU A 332 -19.66 -11.40 -21.63
N ARG A 333 -19.98 -11.83 -20.40
CA ARG A 333 -21.36 -12.03 -19.91
C ARG A 333 -22.04 -10.74 -19.45
N LYS A 334 -21.36 -9.58 -19.52
CA LYS A 334 -21.80 -8.29 -18.98
C LYS A 334 -22.06 -8.30 -17.46
N ASP A 335 -21.43 -9.24 -16.74
CA ASP A 335 -21.44 -9.27 -15.29
C ASP A 335 -20.28 -8.42 -14.75
N TYR A 336 -20.49 -7.10 -14.75
CA TYR A 336 -19.45 -6.12 -14.45
C TYR A 336 -19.00 -6.15 -12.99
N HIS A 337 -19.90 -6.42 -12.04
CA HIS A 337 -19.55 -6.48 -10.61
C HIS A 337 -18.63 -7.67 -10.31
N THR A 338 -18.96 -8.86 -10.82
CA THR A 338 -18.10 -10.04 -10.69
C THR A 338 -16.76 -9.82 -11.40
N ALA A 339 -16.75 -9.20 -12.59
CA ALA A 339 -15.52 -8.88 -13.29
C ALA A 339 -14.62 -7.91 -12.47
N ILE A 340 -15.20 -6.88 -11.84
CA ILE A 340 -14.48 -5.94 -10.97
C ILE A 340 -13.85 -6.66 -9.78
N GLU A 341 -14.59 -7.53 -9.11
CA GLU A 341 -14.06 -8.30 -7.97
C GLU A 341 -12.88 -9.19 -8.40
N LEU A 342 -13.02 -9.91 -9.52
CA LEU A 342 -11.98 -10.79 -10.04
C LEU A 342 -10.73 -10.03 -10.46
N TYR A 343 -10.87 -8.89 -11.15
CA TYR A 343 -9.73 -8.05 -11.48
C TYR A 343 -9.10 -7.43 -10.23
N THR A 344 -9.89 -7.04 -9.23
CA THR A 344 -9.36 -6.49 -7.97
C THR A 344 -8.55 -7.52 -7.21
N LYS A 345 -9.02 -8.78 -7.16
CA LYS A 345 -8.26 -9.90 -6.61
C LYS A 345 -6.96 -10.12 -7.38
N ALA A 346 -7.02 -10.14 -8.71
CA ALA A 346 -5.84 -10.30 -9.56
C ALA A 346 -4.82 -9.16 -9.36
N MET A 347 -5.27 -7.92 -9.16
CA MET A 347 -4.41 -6.77 -8.90
C MET A 347 -3.77 -6.79 -7.52
N GLY A 348 -4.40 -7.47 -6.56
CA GLY A 348 -3.77 -7.74 -5.26
C GLY A 348 -2.58 -8.71 -5.36
N LEU A 349 -2.50 -9.47 -6.46
CA LEU A 349 -1.41 -10.40 -6.76
C LEU A 349 -0.37 -9.79 -7.71
N ASP A 350 -0.83 -9.03 -8.72
CA ASP A 350 0.00 -8.40 -9.76
C ASP A 350 -0.48 -6.96 -9.98
N ASN A 351 0.15 -6.02 -9.26
CA ASN A 351 -0.24 -4.62 -9.26
C ASN A 351 0.37 -3.81 -10.41
N ASP A 352 1.25 -4.41 -11.23
CA ASP A 352 1.97 -3.73 -12.32
C ASP A 352 1.37 -4.04 -13.71
N ASP A 353 0.45 -5.01 -13.83
CA ASP A 353 -0.19 -5.30 -15.11
C ASP A 353 -1.26 -4.26 -15.50
N ALA A 354 -0.86 -3.35 -16.38
CA ALA A 354 -1.72 -2.34 -17.00
C ALA A 354 -3.02 -2.89 -17.62
N THR A 355 -3.04 -4.15 -18.08
CA THR A 355 -4.24 -4.74 -18.68
C THR A 355 -5.35 -4.98 -17.66
N LEU A 356 -5.02 -5.24 -16.37
CA LEU A 356 -5.98 -5.36 -15.29
C LEU A 356 -6.72 -4.04 -15.05
N TYR A 357 -5.94 -2.95 -14.90
CA TYR A 357 -6.47 -1.60 -14.77
C TYR A 357 -7.34 -1.21 -15.97
N SER A 358 -6.89 -1.50 -17.19
CA SER A 358 -7.67 -1.22 -18.41
C SER A 358 -9.01 -1.95 -18.44
N ASN A 359 -9.03 -3.22 -18.03
CA ASN A 359 -10.25 -4.04 -18.03
C ASN A 359 -11.20 -3.67 -16.89
N ARG A 360 -10.67 -3.35 -15.70
CA ARG A 360 -11.48 -2.91 -14.55
C ARG A 360 -12.04 -1.50 -14.77
N SER A 361 -11.26 -0.59 -15.36
CA SER A 361 -11.73 0.72 -15.84
C SER A 361 -12.91 0.57 -16.80
N LEU A 362 -12.83 -0.36 -17.77
CA LEU A 362 -13.95 -0.65 -18.66
C LEU A 362 -15.20 -1.08 -17.89
N CYS A 363 -15.07 -1.95 -16.88
CA CYS A 363 -16.21 -2.37 -16.08
C CYS A 363 -16.87 -1.19 -15.35
N PHE A 364 -16.05 -0.30 -14.75
CA PHE A 364 -16.55 0.92 -14.10
C PHE A 364 -17.26 1.86 -15.07
N LEU A 365 -16.74 2.02 -16.29
CA LEU A 365 -17.42 2.78 -17.36
C LEU A 365 -18.81 2.21 -17.66
N GLN A 366 -18.95 0.88 -17.73
CA GLN A 366 -20.22 0.23 -18.06
C GLN A 366 -21.27 0.34 -16.95
N ILE A 367 -20.86 0.45 -15.68
CA ILE A 367 -21.77 0.66 -14.55
C ILE A 367 -21.96 2.14 -14.18
N GLY A 368 -21.30 3.06 -14.89
CA GLY A 368 -21.45 4.51 -14.71
C GLY A 368 -20.62 5.12 -13.57
N ASP A 369 -19.63 4.41 -13.02
CA ASP A 369 -18.73 4.91 -11.96
C ASP A 369 -17.51 5.61 -12.59
N GLY A 370 -17.69 6.89 -12.93
CA GLY A 370 -16.67 7.68 -13.64
C GLY A 370 -15.38 7.91 -12.85
N ASP A 371 -15.47 8.10 -11.54
CA ASP A 371 -14.31 8.40 -10.69
C ASP A 371 -13.36 7.18 -10.60
N LYS A 372 -13.92 5.98 -10.37
CA LYS A 372 -13.12 4.75 -10.36
C LYS A 372 -12.62 4.36 -11.74
N ALA A 373 -13.43 4.56 -12.77
CA ALA A 373 -13.00 4.37 -14.16
C ALA A 373 -11.79 5.25 -14.51
N PHE A 374 -11.80 6.51 -14.06
CA PHE A 374 -10.71 7.46 -14.27
C PHE A 374 -9.45 7.04 -13.51
N ALA A 375 -9.57 6.68 -12.22
CA ALA A 375 -8.44 6.25 -11.42
C ALA A 375 -7.72 5.05 -12.05
N ASP A 376 -8.47 4.02 -12.46
CA ASP A 376 -7.89 2.84 -13.11
C ASP A 376 -7.29 3.18 -14.49
N ALA A 377 -7.96 3.99 -15.30
CA ALA A 377 -7.44 4.39 -16.61
C ALA A 377 -6.15 5.23 -16.50
N TYR A 378 -6.08 6.10 -15.49
CA TYR A 378 -4.90 6.91 -15.21
C TYR A 378 -3.71 6.01 -14.83
N THR A 379 -3.92 5.08 -13.90
CA THR A 379 -2.89 4.12 -13.49
C THR A 379 -2.46 3.21 -14.66
N CYS A 380 -3.41 2.72 -15.46
CA CYS A 380 -3.11 1.98 -16.70
C CYS A 380 -2.16 2.75 -17.63
N ARG A 381 -2.41 4.05 -17.82
CA ARG A 381 -1.56 4.92 -18.65
C ARG A 381 -0.19 5.16 -18.02
N MET A 382 -0.10 5.28 -16.70
CA MET A 382 1.18 5.42 -16.00
C MET A 382 2.07 4.18 -16.19
N HIS A 383 1.49 2.99 -16.16
CA HIS A 383 2.23 1.75 -16.41
C HIS A 383 2.60 1.53 -17.88
N ARG A 384 1.73 1.90 -18.83
CA ARG A 384 1.97 1.74 -20.28
C ARG A 384 1.54 2.98 -21.08
N PRO A 385 2.36 4.05 -21.09
CA PRO A 385 2.03 5.31 -21.77
C PRO A 385 2.08 5.21 -23.30
N ASP A 386 2.73 4.19 -23.84
CA ASP A 386 2.83 3.86 -25.27
C ASP A 386 1.64 3.02 -25.78
N TRP A 387 0.68 2.68 -24.92
CA TRP A 387 -0.46 1.84 -25.28
C TRP A 387 -1.71 2.67 -25.63
N PRO A 388 -2.15 2.73 -26.90
CA PRO A 388 -3.29 3.58 -27.33
C PRO A 388 -4.58 3.33 -26.55
N LYS A 389 -4.81 2.07 -26.15
CA LYS A 389 -5.99 1.67 -25.39
C LYS A 389 -6.04 2.28 -23.99
N ALA A 390 -4.89 2.56 -23.36
CA ALA A 390 -4.84 3.24 -22.07
C ALA A 390 -5.37 4.69 -22.19
N TRP A 391 -4.93 5.40 -23.22
CA TRP A 391 -5.40 6.74 -23.56
C TRP A 391 -6.89 6.77 -23.91
N TYR A 392 -7.35 5.78 -24.66
CA TYR A 392 -8.78 5.64 -24.95
C TYR A 392 -9.62 5.47 -23.68
N ARG A 393 -9.20 4.59 -22.75
CA ARG A 393 -9.92 4.40 -21.47
C ARG A 393 -9.94 5.67 -20.63
N LEU A 394 -8.84 6.42 -20.62
CA LEU A 394 -8.73 7.68 -19.90
C LEU A 394 -9.68 8.74 -20.48
N GLY A 395 -9.69 8.91 -21.80
CA GLY A 395 -10.61 9.80 -22.49
C GLY A 395 -12.07 9.42 -22.25
N ALA A 396 -12.40 8.11 -22.29
CA ALA A 396 -13.75 7.62 -22.03
C ALA A 396 -14.22 7.89 -20.59
N ALA A 397 -13.34 7.75 -19.59
CA ALA A 397 -13.66 8.10 -18.20
C ALA A 397 -13.88 9.60 -18.02
N LEU A 398 -13.06 10.44 -18.65
CA LEU A 398 -13.22 11.89 -18.64
C LEU A 398 -14.50 12.34 -19.34
N MET A 399 -14.91 11.66 -20.42
CA MET A 399 -16.21 11.86 -21.06
C MET A 399 -17.37 11.59 -20.11
N LEU A 400 -17.32 10.50 -19.34
CA LEU A 400 -18.34 10.15 -18.35
C LEU A 400 -18.40 11.18 -17.21
N LEU A 401 -17.23 11.69 -16.78
CA LEU A 401 -17.10 12.77 -15.79
C LEU A 401 -17.44 14.16 -16.35
N LYS A 402 -17.77 14.27 -17.64
CA LYS A 402 -18.07 15.53 -18.35
C LYS A 402 -16.91 16.54 -18.38
N ASP A 403 -15.67 16.09 -18.16
CA ASP A 403 -14.45 16.87 -18.37
C ASP A 403 -14.00 16.75 -19.84
N TYR A 404 -14.82 17.34 -20.73
CA TYR A 404 -14.67 17.17 -22.18
C TYR A 404 -13.37 17.74 -22.74
N GLU A 405 -12.78 18.72 -22.05
CA GLU A 405 -11.52 19.33 -22.48
C GLU A 405 -10.36 18.34 -22.29
N LYS A 406 -10.21 17.79 -21.09
CA LYS A 406 -9.20 16.75 -20.84
C LYS A 406 -9.48 15.46 -21.60
N ALA A 407 -10.76 15.14 -21.85
CA ALA A 407 -11.11 14.01 -22.69
C ALA A 407 -10.57 14.17 -24.13
N CYS A 408 -10.67 15.37 -24.70
CA CYS A 408 -10.11 15.66 -26.03
C CYS A 408 -8.58 15.50 -26.02
N ASP A 409 -7.89 16.02 -25.00
CA ASP A 409 -6.44 15.88 -24.88
C ASP A 409 -6.02 14.40 -24.81
N ALA A 410 -6.70 13.61 -23.97
CA ALA A 410 -6.41 12.18 -23.82
C ALA A 410 -6.64 11.39 -25.12
N PHE A 411 -7.74 11.64 -25.85
CA PHE A 411 -7.98 10.99 -27.13
C PHE A 411 -7.00 11.46 -28.22
N LEU A 412 -6.62 12.73 -28.23
CA LEU A 412 -5.64 13.27 -29.17
C LEU A 412 -4.26 12.63 -28.96
N ASP A 413 -3.83 12.48 -27.71
CA ASP A 413 -2.58 11.80 -27.39
C ASP A 413 -2.62 10.32 -27.74
N GLY A 414 -3.75 9.63 -27.51
CA GLY A 414 -3.96 8.27 -28.00
C GLY A 414 -3.89 8.17 -29.53
N PHE A 415 -4.47 9.14 -30.24
CA PHE A 415 -4.47 9.19 -31.71
C PHE A 415 -3.08 9.46 -32.29
N LYS A 416 -2.23 10.25 -31.61
CA LYS A 416 -0.82 10.45 -32.02
C LYS A 416 -0.04 9.14 -31.98
N ILE A 417 -0.35 8.26 -31.04
CA ILE A 417 0.33 6.97 -30.86
C ILE A 417 -0.17 5.95 -31.91
N ASP A 418 -1.48 5.91 -32.16
CA ASP A 418 -2.08 5.07 -33.21
C ASP A 418 -3.04 5.86 -34.11
N PRO A 419 -2.51 6.55 -35.15
CA PRO A 419 -3.31 7.34 -36.09
C PRO A 419 -4.25 6.50 -36.95
N GLY A 420 -4.09 5.17 -36.98
CA GLY A 420 -4.94 4.25 -37.72
C GLY A 420 -6.19 3.80 -36.95
N SER A 421 -6.32 4.18 -35.68
CA SER A 421 -7.42 3.73 -34.82
C SER A 421 -8.71 4.53 -35.09
N ALA A 422 -9.62 3.93 -35.86
CA ALA A 422 -10.96 4.48 -36.08
C ALA A 422 -11.76 4.64 -34.77
N GLU A 423 -11.49 3.82 -33.76
CA GLU A 423 -12.16 3.89 -32.45
C GLU A 423 -11.77 5.18 -31.70
N ILE A 424 -10.47 5.51 -31.66
CA ILE A 424 -9.97 6.72 -31.02
C ILE A 424 -10.37 7.96 -31.81
N GLU A 425 -10.30 7.91 -33.14
CA GLU A 425 -10.69 9.04 -34.00
C GLU A 425 -12.17 9.41 -33.80
N ASN A 426 -13.06 8.41 -33.75
CA ASN A 426 -14.48 8.65 -33.52
C ASN A 426 -14.73 9.21 -32.11
N ALA A 427 -14.08 8.65 -31.08
CA ALA A 427 -14.21 9.15 -29.71
C ALA A 427 -13.68 10.59 -29.55
N LEU A 428 -12.60 10.95 -30.25
CA LEU A 428 -12.10 12.32 -30.29
C LEU A 428 -13.13 13.28 -30.92
N ARG A 429 -13.75 12.88 -32.03
CA ARG A 429 -14.81 13.68 -32.68
C ARG A 429 -16.02 13.87 -31.76
N GLU A 430 -16.43 12.82 -31.04
CA GLU A 430 -17.51 12.89 -30.06
C GLU A 430 -17.17 13.84 -28.90
N ALA A 431 -15.95 13.75 -28.37
CA ALA A 431 -15.48 14.63 -27.30
C ALA A 431 -15.45 16.11 -27.73
N LEU A 432 -14.97 16.40 -28.94
CA LEU A 432 -14.96 17.75 -29.52
C LEU A 432 -16.37 18.32 -29.69
N ASN A 433 -17.32 17.49 -30.12
CA ASN A 433 -18.72 17.88 -30.23
C ASN A 433 -19.34 18.18 -28.86
N ALA A 434 -19.10 17.32 -27.86
CA ALA A 434 -19.58 17.51 -26.49
C ALA A 434 -19.00 18.79 -25.85
N LEU A 435 -17.72 19.06 -26.08
CA LEU A 435 -17.05 20.28 -25.64
C LEU A 435 -17.67 21.53 -26.28
N ARG A 436 -17.97 21.48 -27.58
CA ARG A 436 -18.63 22.59 -28.30
C ARG A 436 -20.03 22.89 -27.75
N ILE A 437 -20.82 21.84 -27.47
CA ILE A 437 -22.15 21.97 -26.90
C ILE A 437 -22.07 22.56 -25.47
N SER A 438 -21.17 22.04 -24.64
CA SER A 438 -20.95 22.53 -23.26
C SER A 438 -20.54 24.01 -23.21
N ARG A 439 -19.65 24.45 -24.12
CA ARG A 439 -19.26 25.86 -24.23
C ARG A 439 -20.37 26.77 -24.78
N GLY A 440 -21.25 26.23 -25.62
CA GLY A 440 -22.44 26.93 -26.12
C GLY A 440 -23.50 27.15 -25.02
N ALA A 441 -23.73 26.15 -24.17
CA ALA A 441 -24.70 26.22 -23.07
C ALA A 441 -24.28 27.14 -21.91
N LYS A 442 -22.99 27.47 -21.77
CA LYS A 442 -22.48 28.45 -20.78
C LYS A 442 -22.58 29.92 -21.24
N LYS A 443 -22.93 30.17 -22.50
CA LYS A 443 -23.03 31.53 -23.09
C LYS A 443 -24.46 32.03 -23.24
N THR A 444 -25.44 31.23 -22.84
CA THR A 444 -26.87 31.55 -22.71
C THR A 444 -27.24 31.54 -21.25
#